data_AF-A0A453MKT7-F1
#
_entry.id   AF-A0A453MKT7-F1
#
_cell.length_a   1.000
_cell.length_b   1.000
_cell.length_c   1.000
_cell.angle_alpha   90.00
_cell.angle_beta   90.00
_cell.angle_gamma   90.00
#
_symmetry.space_group_name_H-M   'P 1'
#
loop_
_entity.id
_entity.type
_entity.pdbx_description
1 polymer ?
#
loop_
_entity_poly.entity_id
_entity_poly.type
_entity_poly.pdbx_seq_one_letter_code
_entity_poly.pdbx_strand_id
1 'polypeptide(L)'
;RLRDRALKIFLNESSSWRGINHHHPATFDTLAMDPAMKQAVMADLDRFLKRKEYYRRIGKAWKRGYLLYGPPGTGKSSLVAAMANYLRFNLYDLDLSGIQQLLAAVEVTPAEVSEMLLRSEDVDAALRVLMEFLKARRSKTNDKQNDGI
;
A
#
# COMPACT_ATOMS: atom_id res chain seq x y z
N ARG A 1 -16.66 3.77 24.99
CA ARG A 1 -16.85 2.35 24.60
C ARG A 1 -16.75 2.25 23.08
N LEU A 2 -15.56 1.97 22.55
CA LEU A 2 -15.36 1.68 21.12
C LEU A 2 -15.98 0.31 20.84
N ARG A 3 -16.96 0.25 19.93
CA ARG A 3 -17.68 -0.97 19.58
C ARG A 3 -16.71 -1.99 18.99
N ASP A 4 -16.93 -3.26 19.31
CA ASP A 4 -16.21 -4.43 18.81
C ASP A 4 -16.50 -4.62 17.30
N ARG A 5 -15.91 -3.74 16.48
CA ARG A 5 -16.10 -3.75 15.04
C ARG A 5 -15.13 -4.77 14.44
N ALA A 6 -15.69 -5.81 13.82
CA ALA A 6 -14.90 -6.72 12.99
C ALA A 6 -14.20 -5.94 11.87
N LEU A 7 -12.87 -6.09 11.80
CA LEU A 7 -12.08 -5.55 10.70
C LEU A 7 -12.44 -6.32 9.42
N LYS A 8 -12.33 -5.65 8.28
CA LYS A 8 -12.57 -6.25 6.96
C LYS A 8 -11.31 -6.18 6.12
N ILE A 9 -11.09 -7.19 5.29
CA ILE A 9 -10.22 -7.06 4.11
C ILE A 9 -11.16 -6.79 2.95
N PHE A 10 -10.86 -5.75 2.19
CA PHE A 10 -11.47 -5.48 0.91
C PHE A 10 -10.53 -5.95 -0.18
N LEU A 11 -11.01 -6.82 -1.07
CA LEU A 11 -10.31 -7.25 -2.27
C LEU A 11 -10.83 -6.43 -3.44
N ASN A 12 -9.93 -5.93 -4.29
CA ASN A 12 -10.33 -5.27 -5.54
C ASN A 12 -10.59 -6.33 -6.62
N GLU A 13 -11.86 -6.66 -6.85
CA GLU A 13 -12.28 -7.57 -7.92
C GLU A 13 -12.84 -6.74 -9.09
N SER A 14 -12.03 -6.59 -10.14
CA SER A 14 -12.33 -5.84 -11.37
C SER A 14 -12.63 -4.35 -11.15
N SER A 15 -13.87 -4.01 -10.77
CA SER A 15 -14.36 -2.63 -10.62
C SER A 15 -15.13 -2.43 -9.31
N SER A 16 -15.07 -3.41 -8.39
CA SER A 16 -15.78 -3.34 -7.12
C SER A 16 -14.97 -3.90 -5.97
N TRP A 17 -15.14 -3.30 -4.80
CA TRP A 17 -14.50 -3.73 -3.57
C TRP A 17 -15.36 -4.77 -2.86
N ARG A 18 -14.85 -6.00 -2.76
CA ARG A 18 -15.51 -7.08 -2.02
C ARG A 18 -14.93 -7.17 -0.60
N GLY A 19 -15.75 -6.87 0.41
CA GLY A 19 -15.35 -6.94 1.81
C GLY A 19 -15.60 -8.33 2.42
N ILE A 20 -14.55 -8.98 2.91
CA ILE A 20 -14.63 -10.18 3.73
C ILE A 20 -14.24 -9.86 5.17
N ASN A 21 -14.87 -10.53 6.14
CA ASN A 21 -14.51 -10.35 7.54
C ASN A 21 -13.08 -10.85 7.77
N HIS A 22 -12.24 -9.97 8.31
CA HIS A 22 -10.85 -10.25 8.59
C HIS A 22 -10.69 -10.70 10.02
N HIS A 23 -10.33 -11.98 10.20
CA HIS A 23 -9.91 -12.54 11.48
C HIS A 23 -8.49 -13.05 11.35
N HIS A 24 -7.52 -12.16 11.10
CA HIS A 24 -6.12 -12.59 11.07
C HIS A 24 -5.56 -12.58 12.49
N PRO A 25 -4.99 -13.70 12.96
CA PRO A 25 -4.51 -13.84 14.35
C PRO A 25 -3.22 -13.04 14.64
N ALA A 26 -2.69 -12.30 13.66
CA ALA A 26 -1.38 -11.68 13.81
C ALA A 26 -1.50 -10.39 14.64
N THR A 27 -0.73 -10.33 15.71
CA THR A 27 -0.54 -9.15 16.54
C THR A 27 0.96 -8.87 16.65
N PHE A 28 1.33 -7.68 17.13
CA PHE A 28 2.73 -7.39 17.42
C PHE A 28 3.31 -8.35 18.46
N ASP A 29 2.50 -8.91 19.35
CA ASP A 29 2.93 -9.89 20.36
C ASP A 29 3.29 -11.23 19.72
N THR A 30 2.49 -11.69 18.76
CA THR A 30 2.73 -12.98 18.06
C THR A 30 3.79 -12.90 16.96
N LEU A 31 4.16 -11.67 16.53
CA LEU A 31 5.06 -11.48 15.40
C LEU A 31 6.53 -11.68 15.81
N ALA A 32 7.19 -12.65 15.19
CA ALA A 32 8.63 -12.86 15.33
C ALA A 32 9.42 -11.85 14.49
N MET A 33 10.03 -10.88 15.15
CA MET A 33 10.93 -9.88 14.54
C MET A 33 11.85 -9.29 15.62
N ASP A 34 12.89 -8.58 15.21
CA ASP A 34 13.77 -7.86 16.13
C ASP A 34 12.96 -6.93 17.07
N PRO A 35 13.14 -7.03 18.41
CA PRO A 35 12.37 -6.23 19.36
C PRO A 35 12.54 -4.71 19.19
N ALA A 36 13.74 -4.24 18.87
CA ALA A 36 13.97 -2.81 18.68
C ALA A 36 13.25 -2.31 17.42
N MET A 37 13.29 -3.07 16.34
CA MET A 37 12.53 -2.77 15.12
C MET A 37 11.02 -2.81 15.36
N LYS A 38 10.52 -3.79 16.13
CA LYS A 38 9.11 -3.87 16.52
C LYS A 38 8.66 -2.60 17.23
N GLN A 39 9.42 -2.17 18.24
CA GLN A 39 9.14 -0.96 19.00
C GLN A 39 9.20 0.31 18.12
N ALA A 40 10.16 0.39 17.21
CA ALA A 40 10.28 1.52 16.29
C ALA A 40 9.05 1.66 15.38
N VAL A 41 8.55 0.55 14.83
CA VAL A 41 7.32 0.54 14.02
C VAL A 41 6.11 0.96 14.85
N MET A 42 5.92 0.37 16.04
CA MET A 42 4.80 0.73 16.93
C MET A 42 4.81 2.20 17.33
N ALA A 43 5.98 2.73 17.70
CA ALA A 43 6.13 4.15 18.07
C ALA A 43 5.81 5.10 16.90
N ASP A 44 6.17 4.71 15.67
CA ASP A 44 5.83 5.49 14.48
C ASP A 44 4.33 5.47 14.19
N LEU A 45 3.66 4.33 14.38
CA LEU A 45 2.20 4.20 14.26
C LEU A 45 1.47 5.10 15.27
N ASP A 46 1.89 5.07 16.53
CA ASP A 46 1.34 5.95 17.57
C ASP A 46 1.52 7.42 17.24
N ARG A 47 2.71 7.78 16.73
CA ARG A 47 3.02 9.14 16.28
C ARG A 47 2.15 9.55 15.10
N PHE A 48 1.91 8.66 14.14
CA PHE A 48 1.03 8.91 13.01
C PHE A 48 -0.40 9.20 13.47
N LEU A 49 -0.95 8.38 14.39
CA LEU A 49 -2.28 8.58 14.96
C LEU A 49 -2.42 9.93 15.67
N LYS A 50 -1.45 10.30 16.50
CA LYS A 50 -1.47 11.57 17.27
C LYS A 50 -1.39 12.82 16.39
N ARG A 51 -0.86 12.71 15.17
CA ARG A 51 -0.63 13.86 14.28
C ARG A 51 -1.79 14.21 13.36
N LYS A 52 -2.89 13.47 13.37
CA LYS A 52 -4.06 13.73 12.49
C LYS A 52 -4.47 15.22 12.48
N GLU A 53 -4.61 15.80 13.67
CA GLU A 53 -5.04 17.18 13.83
C GLU A 53 -3.99 18.20 13.40
N TYR A 54 -2.71 17.86 13.55
CA TYR A 54 -1.61 18.69 13.07
C TYR A 54 -1.62 18.77 11.54
N TYR A 55 -1.74 17.63 10.84
CA TYR A 55 -1.82 17.57 9.38
C TYR A 55 -3.00 18.38 8.84
N ARG A 56 -4.16 18.24 9.50
CA ARG A 56 -5.38 19.02 9.19
C ARG A 56 -5.14 20.53 9.30
N ARG A 57 -4.51 20.99 10.38
CA ARG A 57 -4.23 22.43 10.60
C ARG A 57 -3.31 23.04 9.57
N ILE A 58 -2.30 22.30 9.10
CA ILE A 58 -1.34 22.80 8.12
C ILE A 58 -1.75 22.52 6.66
N GLY A 59 -2.96 22.00 6.43
CA GLY A 59 -3.49 21.71 5.10
C GLY A 59 -2.74 20.60 4.34
N LYS A 60 -2.08 19.67 5.04
CA LYS A 60 -1.35 18.54 4.42
C LYS A 60 -2.13 17.24 4.55
N ALA A 61 -2.05 16.40 3.52
CA ALA A 61 -2.68 15.08 3.53
C ALA A 61 -2.11 14.20 4.65
N TRP A 62 -2.99 13.63 5.48
CA TRP A 62 -2.63 12.76 6.59
C TRP A 62 -2.35 11.33 6.09
N LYS A 63 -1.18 11.15 5.47
CA LYS A 63 -0.75 9.89 4.85
C LYS A 63 0.57 9.39 5.47
N ARG A 64 0.72 8.07 5.57
CA ARG A 64 1.97 7.40 5.98
C ARG A 64 2.16 6.13 5.15
N GLY A 65 3.33 6.00 4.51
CA GLY A 65 3.70 4.84 3.70
C GLY A 65 4.82 4.02 4.35
N TYR A 66 4.75 2.70 4.20
CA TYR A 66 5.77 1.75 4.62
C TYR A 66 6.16 0.87 3.43
N LEU A 67 7.46 0.63 3.24
CA LEU A 67 7.97 -0.33 2.26
C LEU A 67 8.54 -1.53 3.02
N LEU A 68 7.91 -2.70 2.84
CA LEU A 68 8.36 -3.95 3.43
C LEU A 68 9.05 -4.80 2.37
N TYR A 69 10.33 -5.12 2.55
CA TYR A 69 11.11 -5.91 1.60
C TYR A 69 11.87 -7.04 2.31
N GLY A 70 12.17 -8.11 1.56
CA GLY A 70 12.91 -9.27 2.06
C GLY A 70 12.39 -10.60 1.48
N PRO A 71 13.10 -11.72 1.73
CA PRO A 71 12.77 -13.04 1.17
C PRO A 71 11.32 -13.48 1.40
N PRO A 72 10.70 -14.29 0.52
CA PRO A 72 9.37 -14.84 0.77
C PRO A 72 9.34 -15.62 2.10
N GLY A 73 8.21 -15.60 2.80
CA GLY A 73 8.05 -16.31 4.08
C GLY A 73 8.54 -15.58 5.33
N THR A 74 9.14 -14.38 5.21
CA THR A 74 9.65 -13.60 6.38
C THR A 74 8.58 -12.81 7.16
N GLY A 75 7.30 -13.15 7.01
CA GLY A 75 6.22 -12.53 7.81
C GLY A 75 5.82 -11.11 7.40
N LYS A 76 6.21 -10.61 6.21
CA LYS A 76 5.82 -9.27 5.71
C LYS A 76 4.30 -9.04 5.75
N SER A 77 3.52 -9.97 5.19
CA SER A 77 2.05 -9.90 5.21
C SER A 77 1.48 -10.02 6.62
N SER A 78 2.12 -10.82 7.50
CA SER A 78 1.75 -10.93 8.90
C SER A 78 1.99 -9.63 9.67
N LEU A 79 3.06 -8.88 9.35
CA LEU A 79 3.30 -7.55 9.89
C LEU A 79 2.22 -6.56 9.45
N VAL A 80 1.81 -6.57 8.17
CA VAL A 80 0.69 -5.74 7.69
C VAL A 80 -0.60 -6.04 8.46
N ALA A 81 -0.92 -7.32 8.67
CA ALA A 81 -2.07 -7.73 9.47
C ALA A 81 -1.95 -7.29 10.94
N ALA A 82 -0.77 -7.42 11.55
CA ALA A 82 -0.52 -6.95 12.91
C ALA A 82 -0.71 -5.42 13.04
N MET A 83 -0.24 -4.65 12.07
CA MET A 83 -0.42 -3.20 12.01
C MET A 83 -1.90 -2.83 11.88
N ALA A 84 -2.66 -3.51 11.02
CA ALA A 84 -4.09 -3.27 10.85
C ALA A 84 -4.88 -3.58 12.12
N ASN A 85 -4.56 -4.70 12.79
CA ASN A 85 -5.13 -5.05 14.08
C ASN A 85 -4.79 -4.02 15.17
N TYR A 86 -3.55 -3.53 15.21
CA TYR A 86 -3.10 -2.50 16.15
C TYR A 86 -3.81 -1.16 15.93
N LEU A 87 -3.89 -0.70 14.68
CA LEU A 87 -4.55 0.55 14.30
C LEU A 87 -6.08 0.48 14.31
N ARG A 88 -6.65 -0.74 14.33
CA ARG A 88 -8.08 -1.01 14.09
C ARG A 88 -8.56 -0.51 12.72
N PHE A 89 -7.74 -0.68 11.69
CA PHE A 89 -8.03 -0.26 10.32
C PHE A 89 -8.45 -1.45 9.47
N ASN A 90 -9.34 -1.23 8.49
CA ASN A 90 -9.61 -2.24 7.47
C ASN A 90 -8.39 -2.35 6.55
N LEU A 91 -8.17 -3.55 6.03
CA LEU A 91 -7.19 -3.79 4.98
C LEU A 91 -7.86 -3.65 3.61
N TYR A 92 -7.14 -3.05 2.68
CA TYR A 92 -7.53 -2.96 1.28
C TYR A 92 -6.42 -3.62 0.49
N ASP A 93 -6.68 -4.85 0.04
CA ASP A 93 -5.75 -5.60 -0.79
C ASP A 93 -5.99 -5.24 -2.25
N LEU A 94 -4.92 -4.76 -2.87
CA LEU A 94 -4.93 -4.28 -4.25
C LEU A 94 -4.16 -5.28 -5.09
N ASP A 95 -4.89 -6.03 -5.90
CA ASP A 95 -4.24 -6.85 -6.92
C ASP A 95 -3.68 -5.94 -8.03
N LEU A 96 -2.35 -5.87 -8.08
CA LEU A 96 -1.60 -5.14 -9.09
C LEU A 96 -0.95 -6.10 -10.11
N SER A 97 -1.37 -7.36 -10.17
CA SER A 97 -0.86 -8.35 -11.13
C SER A 97 -0.90 -7.83 -12.58
N GLY A 98 -1.98 -7.15 -12.98
CA GLY A 98 -2.10 -6.51 -14.29
C GLY A 98 -1.11 -5.34 -14.51
N ILE A 99 -0.65 -4.71 -13.44
CA ILE A 99 0.39 -3.67 -13.46
C ILE A 99 1.79 -4.29 -13.48
N GLN A 100 2.01 -5.45 -12.88
CA GLN A 100 3.33 -6.11 -12.87
C GLN A 100 3.86 -6.38 -14.29
N GLN A 101 3.00 -6.83 -15.21
CA GLN A 101 3.41 -6.99 -16.61
C GLN A 101 3.81 -5.67 -17.27
N LEU A 102 3.14 -4.57 -16.93
CA LEU A 102 3.49 -3.25 -17.45
C LEU A 102 4.81 -2.76 -16.83
N LEU A 103 4.98 -2.88 -15.52
CA LEU A 103 6.21 -2.51 -14.81
C LEU A 103 7.43 -3.29 -15.32
N ALA A 104 7.28 -4.58 -15.64
CA ALA A 104 8.36 -5.38 -16.21
C ALA A 104 8.75 -4.93 -17.64
N ALA A 105 7.84 -4.25 -18.35
CA ALA A 105 8.04 -3.79 -19.72
C ALA A 105 8.50 -2.33 -19.83
N VAL A 106 8.61 -1.59 -18.71
CA VAL A 106 9.06 -0.19 -18.71
C VAL A 106 10.08 0.08 -17.60
N GLU A 107 11.10 0.87 -17.91
CA GLU A 107 12.01 1.38 -16.88
C GLU A 107 11.32 2.45 -16.05
N VAL A 108 11.02 2.13 -14.80
CA VAL A 108 10.40 3.02 -13.81
C VAL A 108 10.93 2.72 -12.41
N THR A 109 11.14 3.77 -11.63
CA THR A 109 11.66 3.66 -10.26
C THR A 109 10.52 3.49 -9.24
N PRO A 110 10.77 2.86 -8.07
CA PRO A 110 9.80 2.81 -6.98
C PRO A 110 9.31 4.20 -6.52
N ALA A 111 10.16 5.23 -6.63
CA ALA A 111 9.81 6.61 -6.29
C ALA A 111 8.76 7.19 -7.25
N GLU A 112 8.92 7.00 -8.57
CA GLU A 112 7.92 7.44 -9.56
C GLU A 112 6.58 6.73 -9.36
N VAL A 113 6.59 5.41 -9.11
CA VAL A 113 5.37 4.66 -8.81
C VAL A 113 4.68 5.20 -7.55
N SER A 114 5.46 5.44 -6.49
CA SER A 114 4.94 6.01 -5.24
C SER A 114 4.35 7.39 -5.45
N GLU A 115 4.98 8.25 -6.25
CA GLU A 115 4.46 9.57 -6.58
C GLU A 115 3.09 9.47 -7.25
N MET A 116 2.95 8.60 -8.26
CA MET A 116 1.68 8.40 -8.97
C MET A 116 0.57 7.93 -8.02
N LEU A 117 0.87 6.97 -7.15
CA LEU A 117 -0.09 6.47 -6.16
C LEU A 117 -0.50 7.53 -5.13
N LEU A 118 0.40 8.46 -4.79
CA LEU A 118 0.15 9.49 -3.78
C LEU A 118 -0.64 10.70 -4.32
N ARG A 119 -0.73 10.87 -5.65
CA ARG A 119 -1.44 11.99 -6.32
C ARG A 119 -2.94 12.01 -6.06
N SER A 120 -3.55 10.87 -5.78
CA SER A 120 -4.98 10.78 -5.47
C SER A 120 -5.20 10.22 -4.07
N GLU A 121 -6.30 10.64 -3.43
CA GLU A 121 -6.81 10.00 -2.21
C GLU A 121 -7.78 8.86 -2.54
N ASP A 122 -8.39 8.92 -3.73
CA ASP A 122 -9.17 7.83 -4.30
C ASP A 122 -8.21 6.80 -4.89
N VAL A 123 -8.33 5.57 -4.37
CA VAL A 123 -7.45 4.44 -4.74
C VAL A 123 -7.66 4.03 -6.19
N ASP A 124 -8.90 3.99 -6.67
CA ASP A 124 -9.22 3.57 -8.03
C ASP A 124 -8.71 4.61 -9.04
N ALA A 125 -8.84 5.90 -8.70
CA ALA A 125 -8.24 6.98 -9.48
C ALA A 125 -6.71 6.93 -9.46
N ALA A 126 -6.08 6.67 -8.31
CA ALA A 126 -4.63 6.53 -8.20
C ALA A 126 -4.09 5.40 -9.09
N LEU A 127 -4.78 4.26 -9.10
CA LEU A 127 -4.42 3.11 -9.92
C LEU A 127 -4.64 3.35 -11.41
N ARG A 128 -5.73 4.01 -11.81
CA ARG A 128 -5.94 4.42 -13.21
C ARG A 128 -4.81 5.31 -13.70
N VAL A 129 -4.46 6.34 -12.92
CA VAL A 129 -3.36 7.27 -13.26
C VAL A 129 -2.05 6.52 -13.42
N LEU A 130 -1.74 5.59 -12.51
CA LEU A 130 -0.54 4.75 -12.62
C LEU A 130 -0.58 3.87 -13.89
N MET A 131 -1.71 3.22 -14.19
CA MET A 131 -1.85 2.38 -15.39
C MET A 131 -1.68 3.20 -16.68
N GLU A 132 -2.29 4.38 -16.76
CA GLU A 132 -2.15 5.28 -17.91
C GLU A 132 -0.70 5.75 -18.09
N PHE A 133 -0.04 6.13 -16.99
CA PHE A 133 1.37 6.50 -17.00
C PHE A 133 2.27 5.38 -17.53
N LEU A 134 2.07 4.14 -17.06
CA LEU A 134 2.88 3.00 -17.50
C LEU A 134 2.59 2.62 -18.96
N LYS A 135 1.33 2.69 -19.41
CA LYS A 135 0.96 2.45 -20.82
C LYS A 135 1.59 3.49 -21.75
N ALA A 136 1.54 4.77 -21.38
CA ALA A 136 2.15 5.85 -22.16
C ALA A 136 3.68 5.74 -22.24
N ARG A 137 4.32 5.20 -21.20
CA ARG A 137 5.77 4.95 -21.19
C ARG A 137 6.12 3.74 -22.08
N ARG A 138 5.28 2.70 -22.08
CA ARG A 138 5.45 1.51 -22.94
C ARG A 138 5.35 1.86 -24.43
N SER A 139 4.43 2.73 -24.85
CA SER A 139 4.34 3.14 -26.26
C SER A 139 5.60 3.84 -26.74
N LYS A 140 6.19 4.72 -25.92
CA LYS A 140 7.45 5.40 -26.23
C LYS A 140 8.66 4.45 -26.35
N THR A 141 8.67 3.36 -25.57
CA THR A 141 9.71 2.33 -25.69
C THR A 141 9.59 1.57 -27.01
N ASN A 142 8.36 1.23 -27.41
CA ASN A 142 8.12 0.52 -28.67
C ASN A 142 8.45 1.37 -29.91
N ASP A 143 8.16 2.67 -29.90
CA ASP A 143 8.49 3.56 -31.04
C ASP A 143 10.00 3.66 -31.27
N LYS A 144 10.80 3.72 -30.19
CA LYS A 144 12.27 3.72 -30.27
C LYS A 144 12.86 2.42 -30.85
N GLN A 145 12.12 1.31 -30.77
CA GLN A 145 12.55 0.03 -31.33
C GLN A 145 12.28 -0.06 -32.85
N ASN A 146 11.35 0.74 -33.38
CA ASN A 146 10.93 0.72 -34.78
C ASN A 146 11.69 1.72 -35.66
N ASP A 147 12.27 2.77 -35.09
CA ASP A 147 13.05 3.80 -35.81
C ASP A 147 14.54 3.42 -36.00
N GLY A 148 14.92 2.19 -35.62
CA GLY A 148 16.29 1.68 -35.67
C GLY A 148 16.58 0.63 -36.75
N ILE A 149 15.71 0.47 -37.75
CA ILE A 149 15.91 -0.43 -38.92
C ILE A 149 16.14 0.40 -40.18
#